data_AF-A0A1I3KSN6-F1
#
_entry.id   AF-A0A1I3KSN6-F1
#
_cell.length_a   1.000
_cell.length_b   1.000
_cell.length_c   1.000
_cell.angle_alpha   90.00
_cell.angle_beta   90.00
_cell.angle_gamma   90.00
#
_symmetry.space_group_name_H-M   'P 1'
#
loop_
_entity.id
_entity.type
_entity.pdbx_description
1 polymer ?
#
loop_
_entity_poly.entity_id
_entity_poly.type
_entity_poly.pdbx_seq_one_letter_code
_entity_poly.pdbx_strand_id
1 'polypeptide(L)'
;MKYNFDEITERRGTYSLKWDGGEFIKSHGLTERYDEETIPLFTADMDLPVPQPMIDALHKTVDHKIFGYYPRRVGEAGRHLRGK
;
A
#
# COMPACT_ATOMS: atom_id res chain seq x y z
N MET A 1 21.50 -2.91 -0.52
CA MET A 1 20.71 -2.51 0.66
C MET A 1 20.32 -3.74 1.43
N LYS A 2 20.32 -3.70 2.76
CA LYS A 2 19.85 -4.79 3.61
C LYS A 2 18.44 -4.41 4.08
N TYR A 3 17.45 -5.23 3.76
CA TYR A 3 16.09 -5.09 4.26
C TYR A 3 15.91 -6.00 5.48
N ASN A 4 15.14 -5.55 6.47
CA ASN A 4 14.75 -6.36 7.61
C ASN A 4 13.31 -6.85 7.42
N PHE A 5 13.14 -8.07 6.89
CA PHE A 5 11.81 -8.66 6.71
C PHE A 5 11.29 -9.37 7.97
N ASP A 6 12.14 -9.51 9.00
CA ASP A 6 11.78 -10.08 10.31
C ASP A 6 11.17 -9.01 11.24
N GLU A 7 11.16 -7.74 10.83
CA GLU A 7 10.53 -6.66 11.58
C GLU A 7 9.01 -6.82 11.58
N ILE A 8 8.45 -7.00 12.77
CA ILE A 8 7.00 -7.05 12.96
C ILE A 8 6.45 -5.62 12.86
N THR A 9 5.58 -5.39 11.89
CA THR A 9 4.87 -4.12 11.71
C THR A 9 3.43 -4.25 12.21
N GLU A 10 3.05 -3.47 13.22
CA GLU A 10 1.65 -3.39 13.67
C GLU A 10 0.81 -2.72 12.58
N ARG A 11 -0.30 -3.37 12.19
CA ARG A 11 -1.17 -2.95 11.09
C ARG A 11 -2.61 -2.72 11.50
N ARG A 12 -2.99 -3.01 12.75
CA ARG A 12 -4.30 -2.66 13.29
C ARG A 12 -4.43 -1.14 13.40
N GLY A 13 -5.61 -0.62 13.08
CA GLY A 13 -5.89 0.81 13.05
C GLY A 13 -5.20 1.57 11.91
N THR A 14 -4.74 0.86 10.87
CA THR A 14 -4.07 1.48 9.71
C THR A 14 -4.98 1.58 8.47
N TYR A 15 -6.27 1.31 8.63
CA TYR A 15 -7.25 1.17 7.55
C TYR A 15 -6.93 -0.03 6.63
N SER A 16 -6.31 -1.07 7.18
CA SER A 16 -5.97 -2.28 6.44
C SER A 16 -7.18 -3.18 6.31
N LEU A 17 -7.63 -3.52 5.10
CA LEU A 17 -8.69 -4.52 4.93
C LEU A 17 -8.26 -5.88 5.53
N LYS A 18 -6.97 -6.22 5.45
CA LYS A 18 -6.43 -7.47 5.97
C LYS A 18 -6.52 -7.56 7.49
N TRP A 19 -6.33 -6.46 8.23
CA TRP A 19 -6.27 -6.47 9.70
C TRP A 19 -7.52 -5.85 10.35
N ASP A 20 -8.07 -4.79 9.77
CA ASP A 20 -9.23 -4.03 10.28
C ASP A 20 -10.56 -4.42 9.62
N GLY A 21 -10.54 -5.29 8.59
CA GLY A 21 -11.69 -5.60 7.76
C GLY A 21 -12.72 -6.58 8.34
N GLY A 22 -12.69 -6.87 9.64
CA GLY A 22 -13.44 -7.98 10.23
C GLY A 22 -14.94 -7.98 9.93
N GLU A 23 -15.61 -6.84 10.05
CA GLU A 23 -17.05 -6.72 9.73
C GLU A 23 -17.34 -6.94 8.24
N PHE A 24 -16.48 -6.41 7.35
CA PHE A 24 -16.59 -6.63 5.91
C PHE A 24 -16.42 -8.13 5.61
N ILE A 25 -15.40 -8.78 6.16
CA ILE A 25 -15.09 -10.19 5.90
C ILE A 25 -16.23 -11.10 6.42
N LYS A 26 -16.75 -10.84 7.62
CA LYS A 26 -17.88 -11.56 8.21
C LYS A 26 -19.16 -11.38 7.39
N SER A 27 -19.49 -10.16 6.98
CA SER A 27 -20.70 -9.88 6.19
C SER A 27 -20.69 -10.56 4.81
N HIS A 28 -19.51 -10.84 4.26
CA HIS A 28 -19.35 -11.59 3.02
C HIS A 28 -19.33 -13.12 3.22
N GLY A 29 -19.54 -13.60 4.45
CA GLY A 29 -19.60 -15.03 4.77
C GLY A 29 -18.26 -15.75 4.61
N LEU A 30 -17.13 -15.01 4.63
CA LEU A 30 -15.80 -15.60 4.45
C LEU A 30 -15.28 -16.28 5.73
N THR A 31 -15.77 -15.86 6.89
CA THR A 31 -15.54 -16.49 8.20
C THR A 31 -16.63 -16.07 9.17
N GLU A 32 -16.89 -16.90 10.18
CA GLU A 32 -17.79 -16.58 11.29
C GLU A 32 -17.08 -15.84 12.43
N ARG A 33 -15.74 -15.94 12.47
CA ARG A 33 -14.89 -15.34 13.51
C ARG A 33 -13.85 -14.42 12.91
N TYR A 34 -13.81 -13.21 13.44
CA TYR A 34 -12.76 -12.24 13.16
C TYR A 34 -12.67 -11.27 14.35
N ASP A 35 -11.61 -11.41 15.14
CA ASP A 35 -11.38 -10.71 16.41
C ASP A 35 -9.87 -10.43 16.63
N GLU A 36 -9.50 -9.95 17.82
CA GLU A 36 -8.12 -9.59 18.14
C GLU A 36 -7.14 -10.78 18.14
N GLU A 37 -7.64 -12.01 18.33
CA GLU A 37 -6.82 -13.23 18.29
C GLU A 37 -6.68 -13.80 16.87
N THR A 38 -7.41 -13.24 15.91
CA THR A 38 -7.39 -13.70 14.52
C THR A 38 -6.07 -13.35 13.85
N ILE A 39 -5.46 -14.34 13.19
CA ILE A 39 -4.26 -14.18 12.35
C ILE A 39 -4.70 -14.17 10.88
N PRO A 40 -4.82 -12.99 10.24
CA PRO A 40 -5.32 -12.89 8.88
C PRO A 40 -4.24 -13.28 7.84
N LEU A 41 -4.53 -14.29 7.01
CA LEU A 41 -3.59 -14.81 5.98
C LEU A 41 -4.19 -14.86 4.56
N PHE A 42 -5.31 -14.17 4.30
CA PHE A 42 -6.10 -14.33 3.08
C PHE A 42 -5.92 -13.21 2.04
N THR A 43 -5.77 -11.95 2.45
CA THR A 43 -5.65 -10.81 1.51
C THR A 43 -4.25 -10.79 0.91
N ALA A 44 -4.17 -10.66 -0.42
CA ALA A 44 -2.91 -10.59 -1.17
C ALA A 44 -2.24 -9.19 -1.08
N ASP A 45 -2.03 -8.71 0.14
CA ASP A 45 -1.09 -7.64 0.47
C ASP A 45 0.01 -8.18 1.40
N MET A 46 0.92 -7.32 1.87
CA MET A 46 2.07 -7.76 2.69
C MET A 46 2.07 -7.08 4.06
N ASP A 47 2.56 -7.79 5.06
CA ASP A 47 2.88 -7.23 6.39
C ASP A 47 4.34 -6.73 6.44
N LEU A 48 4.79 -6.09 5.36
CA LEU A 48 6.13 -5.55 5.19
C LEU A 48 6.04 -4.05 4.87
N PRO A 49 6.96 -3.21 5.39
CA PRO A 49 7.04 -1.82 4.97
C PRO A 49 7.42 -1.74 3.48
N VAL A 50 6.91 -0.71 2.80
CA VAL A 50 7.37 -0.40 1.44
C VAL A 50 8.85 0.00 1.45
N PRO A 51 9.61 -0.24 0.38
CA PRO A 51 11.04 0.05 0.36
C PRO A 51 11.31 1.56 0.43
N GLN A 52 12.44 1.96 1.03
CA GLN A 52 12.82 3.37 1.22
C GLN A 52 12.70 4.25 -0.04
N PRO A 53 13.09 3.79 -1.25
CA PRO A 53 12.92 4.60 -2.46
C PRO A 53 11.47 5.00 -2.76
N MET A 54 10.48 4.20 -2.34
CA MET A 54 9.06 4.56 -2.45
C MET A 54 8.68 5.63 -1.43
N ILE A 55 9.13 5.48 -0.18
CA ILE A 55 8.92 6.48 0.88
C ILE A 55 9.50 7.85 0.46
N ASP A 56 10.72 7.86 -0.05
CA ASP A 56 11.39 9.09 -0.51
C ASP A 56 10.63 9.76 -1.67
N ALA A 57 10.13 8.97 -2.62
CA ALA A 57 9.34 9.48 -3.74
C ALA A 57 8.00 10.09 -3.28
N LEU A 58 7.36 9.48 -2.29
CA LEU A 58 6.13 10.00 -1.68
C LEU A 58 6.38 11.30 -0.92
N HIS A 59 7.42 11.37 -0.09
CA HIS A 59 7.79 12.61 0.62
C HIS A 59 8.10 13.74 -0.36
N LYS A 60 8.92 13.48 -1.39
CA LYS A 60 9.20 14.46 -2.44
C LYS A 60 7.94 14.99 -3.12
N THR A 61 6.94 14.12 -3.31
CA THR A 61 5.65 14.50 -3.91
C THR A 61 4.84 15.36 -2.96
N VAL A 62 4.76 15.00 -1.67
CA VAL A 62 4.03 15.77 -0.66
C VAL A 62 4.66 17.14 -0.43
N ASP A 63 5.98 17.22 -0.42
CA ASP A 63 6.74 18.47 -0.23
C ASP A 63 6.52 19.50 -1.35
N HIS A 64 6.04 19.06 -2.52
CA HIS A 64 5.65 19.96 -3.61
C HIS A 64 4.41 20.81 -3.26
N LYS A 65 3.58 20.39 -2.30
CA LYS A 65 2.38 21.09 -1.77
C LYS A 65 1.27 21.41 -2.78
N ILE A 66 1.47 21.15 -4.07
CA ILE A 66 0.49 21.35 -5.15
C ILE A 66 0.13 19.98 -5.74
N PHE A 67 -1.12 19.58 -5.56
CA PHE A 67 -1.68 18.28 -5.98
C PHE A 67 -2.70 18.44 -7.12
N GLY A 68 -2.40 19.32 -8.08
CA GLY A 68 -3.24 19.58 -9.25
C GLY A 68 -3.16 18.48 -10.31
N TYR A 69 -3.75 18.75 -11.49
CA TYR A 69 -3.79 17.79 -12.59
C TYR A 69 -2.39 17.30 -13.00
N TYR A 70 -2.15 16.00 -12.85
CA TYR A 70 -0.96 15.34 -13.37
C TYR A 70 -1.24 14.80 -14.78
N PRO A 71 -0.44 15.15 -15.80
CA PRO A 71 -0.67 14.64 -17.14
C PRO A 71 -0.53 13.11 -17.14
N ARG A 72 -1.47 12.40 -17.78
CA ARG A 72 -1.32 10.97 -18.03
C ARG A 72 -0.02 10.75 -18.79
N ARG A 73 0.96 10.10 -18.16
CA ARG A 73 2.10 9.54 -18.89
C ARG A 73 1.55 8.42 -19.77
N VAL A 74 1.35 8.72 -21.05
CA VAL A 74 1.16 7.67 -22.06
C VAL A 74 2.44 6.83 -22.01
N GLY A 75 2.29 5.54 -21.72
CA GLY A 75 3.40 4.61 -21.54
C GLY A 75 4.41 4.67 -22.69
N GLU A 76 5.63 4.25 -22.37
CA GLU A 76 6.89 4.07 -23.11
C GLU A 76 6.96 4.12 -24.66
N ALA A 77 5.87 4.11 -25.41
CA ALA A 77 5.80 4.53 -26.81
C ALA A 77 5.98 6.05 -27.03
N GLY A 78 5.87 6.88 -25.98
CA GLY A 78 6.00 8.34 -26.07
C GLY A 78 7.44 8.89 -26.02
N ARG A 79 8.46 8.07 -25.80
CA ARG A 79 9.87 8.52 -25.66
C ARG A 79 10.48 9.07 -26.96
N HIS A 80 9.81 8.97 -28.10
CA HIS A 80 10.35 9.42 -29.38
C HIS A 80 10.03 10.90 -29.74
N LEU A 81 9.20 11.61 -28.96
CA LEU A 81 8.71 12.94 -29.38
C LEU A 81 9.16 14.13 -28.54
N ARG A 82 10.10 13.98 -27.61
CA ARG A 82 10.69 15.15 -26.92
C ARG A 82 12.20 15.03 -26.81
N GLY A 83 12.85 15.09 -27.97
CA GLY A 83 14.13 15.76 -28.06
C GLY A 83 13.88 17.26 -28.10
N LYS A 84 14.05 17.92 -26.96
CA LYS A 84 14.51 19.31 -26.78
C LYS A 84 15.00 19.45 -25.36
#